data_AF-A0A7D9MFW2-F1
#
_entry.id   AF-A0A7D9MFW2-F1
#
_cell.length_a   1.000
_cell.length_b   1.000
_cell.length_c   1.000
_cell.angle_alpha   90.00
_cell.angle_beta   90.00
_cell.angle_gamma   90.00
#
_symmetry.space_group_name_H-M   'P 1'
#
loop_
_entity.id
_entity.type
_entity.pdbx_description
1 polymer ?
#
loop_
_entity_poly.entity_id
_entity_poly.type
_entity_poly.pdbx_seq_one_letter_code
_entity_poly.pdbx_strand_id
1 'polypeptide(L)'
;QSLFIGGTNPRQVVQKFKKEGGNIIIGTPGRLDDIFCHKPDGLDLAACAKSLEVLVFDEADRLLDMGFEKSINSILGFLPKQRRT
;
A
#
# COMPACT_ATOMS: atom_id res chain seq x y z
N GLN A 1 -9.39 7.04 -7.49
CA GLN A 1 -9.08 6.62 -6.11
C GLN A 1 -9.37 5.14 -5.99
N SER A 2 -8.52 4.36 -5.31
CA SER A 2 -8.70 2.92 -5.15
C SER A 2 -8.59 2.52 -3.68
N LEU A 3 -9.42 1.57 -3.24
CA LEU A 3 -9.54 1.16 -1.84
C LEU A 3 -9.04 -0.27 -1.65
N PHE A 4 -7.99 -0.45 -0.85
CA PHE A 4 -7.27 -1.71 -0.65
C PHE A 4 -7.43 -2.13 0.82
N ILE A 5 -8.57 -2.72 1.17
CA ILE A 5 -8.93 -3.08 2.55
C ILE A 5 -9.19 -4.58 2.73
N GLY A 6 -8.97 -5.08 3.95
CA GLY A 6 -9.37 -6.43 4.38
C GLY A 6 -10.84 -6.75 4.07
N GLY A 7 -11.18 -8.04 3.92
CA GLY A 7 -12.55 -8.48 3.62
C GLY A 7 -12.99 -8.34 2.16
N THR A 8 -12.20 -7.69 1.30
CA THR A 8 -12.43 -7.63 -0.16
C THR A 8 -11.54 -8.61 -0.91
N ASN A 9 -11.96 -9.05 -2.10
CA ASN A 9 -11.17 -9.93 -2.97
C ASN A 9 -9.98 -9.15 -3.59
N PRO A 10 -8.72 -9.49 -3.26
CA PRO A 10 -7.55 -8.76 -3.74
C PRO A 10 -7.44 -8.71 -5.27
N ARG A 11 -7.81 -9.79 -5.96
CA ARG A 11 -7.73 -9.87 -7.43
C ARG A 11 -8.67 -8.87 -8.11
N GLN A 12 -9.91 -8.77 -7.61
CA GLN A 12 -10.87 -7.81 -8.17
C GLN A 12 -10.41 -6.37 -7.98
N VAL A 13 -9.87 -6.05 -6.80
CA VAL A 13 -9.33 -4.71 -6.49
C VAL A 13 -8.17 -4.37 -7.42
N VAL A 14 -7.23 -5.31 -7.61
CA VAL A 14 -6.10 -5.14 -8.52
C VAL A 14 -6.55 -4.96 -9.97
N GLN A 15 -7.46 -5.80 -10.45
CA GLN A 15 -7.96 -5.68 -11.82
C GLN A 15 -8.65 -4.35 -12.07
N LYS A 16 -9.43 -3.87 -11.10
CA LYS A 16 -10.04 -2.54 -11.16
C LYS A 16 -8.96 -1.45 -11.21
N PHE A 17 -7.97 -1.50 -10.32
CA PHE A 17 -6.84 -0.57 -10.31
C PHE A 17 -6.08 -0.57 -11.64
N LYS A 18 -5.83 -1.74 -12.24
CA LYS A 18 -5.15 -1.84 -13.55
C LYS A 18 -5.97 -1.23 -14.70
N LYS A 19 -7.30 -1.33 -14.65
CA LYS A 19 -8.19 -0.80 -15.70
C LYS A 19 -8.39 0.70 -15.58
N GLU A 20 -8.61 1.18 -14.37
CA GLU A 20 -9.02 2.57 -14.10
C GLU A 20 -7.84 3.47 -13.70
N GLY A 21 -6.71 2.87 -13.32
CA GLY A 21 -5.63 3.57 -12.65
C GLY A 21 -6.00 4.00 -11.22
N GLY A 22 -5.08 4.69 -10.56
CA GLY A 22 -5.34 5.24 -9.24
C GLY A 22 -4.22 6.12 -8.75
N ASN A 23 -4.46 7.43 -8.70
CA ASN A 23 -3.50 8.40 -8.16
C ASN A 23 -3.50 8.43 -6.62
N ILE A 24 -4.59 7.98 -6.01
CA ILE A 24 -4.78 7.94 -4.56
C ILE A 24 -5.21 6.54 -4.18
N ILE A 25 -4.44 5.92 -3.29
CA ILE A 25 -4.72 4.60 -2.72
C ILE A 25 -4.97 4.78 -1.23
N ILE A 26 -6.07 4.21 -0.75
CA ILE A 26 -6.39 4.13 0.68
C ILE A 26 -6.46 2.66 1.06
N GLY A 27 -5.83 2.26 2.15
CA GLY A 27 -5.85 0.86 2.56
C GLY A 27 -5.38 0.63 3.98
N THR A 28 -5.78 -0.52 4.52
CA THR A 28 -5.29 -1.00 5.82
C THR A 28 -3.87 -1.56 5.67
N PRO A 29 -2.94 -1.31 6.62
CA PRO A 29 -1.54 -1.71 6.47
C PRO A 29 -1.34 -3.17 6.08
N GLY A 30 -2.00 -4.12 6.75
CA GLY A 30 -1.85 -5.54 6.42
C GLY A 30 -2.27 -5.91 4.99
N ARG A 31 -3.27 -5.24 4.42
CA ARG A 31 -3.69 -5.48 3.03
C ARG A 31 -2.75 -4.83 2.03
N LEU A 32 -2.24 -3.64 2.32
CA LEU A 32 -1.26 -2.99 1.47
C LEU A 32 0.02 -3.83 1.41
N ASP A 33 0.52 -4.25 2.57
CA ASP A 33 1.72 -5.10 2.71
C ASP A 33 1.59 -6.41 1.93
N ASP A 34 0.44 -7.09 2.03
CA ASP A 34 0.12 -8.28 1.24
C ASP A 34 0.22 -8.04 -0.28
N ILE A 35 -0.31 -6.91 -0.76
CA ILE A 35 -0.25 -6.55 -2.18
C ILE A 35 1.17 -6.20 -2.63
N PHE A 36 1.94 -5.48 -1.80
CA PHE A 36 3.35 -5.17 -2.07
C PHE A 36 4.20 -6.45 -2.15
N CYS A 37 4.00 -7.40 -1.24
CA CYS A 37 4.80 -8.62 -1.16
C CYS A 37 4.42 -9.67 -2.22
N HIS A 38 3.13 -9.94 -2.42
CA HIS A 38 2.67 -11.06 -3.24
C HIS A 38 2.34 -10.70 -4.69
N LYS A 39 2.26 -9.41 -5.02
CA LYS A 39 2.00 -8.90 -6.38
C LYS A 39 0.82 -9.61 -7.09
N PRO A 40 -0.37 -9.65 -6.48
CA PRO A 40 -1.53 -10.34 -7.04
C PRO A 40 -1.84 -9.87 -8.46
N ASP A 41 -2.23 -10.81 -9.32
CA ASP A 41 -2.50 -10.59 -10.76
C ASP A 41 -1.37 -9.83 -11.50
N GLY A 42 -0.13 -9.95 -11.04
CA GLY A 42 1.05 -9.30 -11.62
C GLY A 42 1.03 -7.78 -11.47
N LEU A 43 0.38 -7.23 -10.44
CA LEU A 43 0.51 -5.82 -10.11
C LEU A 43 1.80 -5.62 -9.31
N ASP A 44 2.78 -4.93 -9.91
CA ASP A 44 3.96 -4.48 -9.18
C ASP A 44 3.70 -3.11 -8.55
N LEU A 45 3.03 -3.12 -7.40
CA LEU A 45 2.72 -1.89 -6.67
C LEU A 45 3.98 -1.17 -6.20
N ALA A 46 5.07 -1.89 -5.91
CA ALA A 46 6.35 -1.31 -5.54
C ALA A 46 6.96 -0.48 -6.68
N ALA A 47 6.83 -0.95 -7.93
CA ALA A 47 7.25 -0.17 -9.10
C ALA A 47 6.43 1.13 -9.23
N CYS A 48 5.12 1.08 -9.03
CA CYS A 48 4.26 2.27 -9.04
C CYS A 48 4.59 3.23 -7.89
N ALA A 49 4.93 2.70 -6.71
CA ALA A 49 5.22 3.51 -5.54
C ALA A 49 6.55 4.27 -5.62
N LYS A 50 7.40 4.01 -6.63
CA LYS A 50 8.62 4.81 -6.88
C LYS A 50 8.32 6.28 -7.19
N SER A 51 7.15 6.57 -7.74
CA SER A 51 6.68 7.94 -7.98
C SER A 51 5.76 8.46 -6.87
N LEU A 52 5.73 7.80 -5.70
CA LEU A 52 4.95 8.27 -4.57
C LEU A 52 5.58 9.52 -3.96
N GLU A 53 4.81 10.60 -3.89
CA GLU A 53 5.26 11.87 -3.30
C GLU A 53 4.85 12.00 -1.83
N VAL A 54 3.68 11.45 -1.48
CA VAL A 54 3.07 11.64 -0.16
C VAL A 54 2.58 10.30 0.38
N LEU A 55 2.94 10.03 1.63
CA LEU A 55 2.39 8.95 2.44
C LEU A 55 1.81 9.55 3.72
N VAL A 56 0.60 9.15 4.08
CA VAL A 56 -0.07 9.59 5.30
C VAL A 56 -0.45 8.36 6.11
N PHE A 57 -0.10 8.36 7.39
CA PHE A 57 -0.64 7.43 8.38
C PHE A 57 -1.66 8.19 9.22
N ASP A 58 -2.91 7.77 9.13
CA ASP A 58 -3.95 8.23 10.04
C ASP A 58 -3.84 7.47 11.37
N GLU A 59 -3.97 8.16 12.50
CA GLU A 59 -3.87 7.58 13.85
C GLU A 59 -2.63 6.66 14.02
N ALA A 60 -1.44 7.18 13.68
CA ALA A 60 -0.22 6.39 13.54
C ALA A 60 0.19 5.62 14.82
N ASP A 61 -0.05 6.20 15.99
CA ASP A 61 0.14 5.57 17.30
C ASP A 61 -0.73 4.31 17.45
N ARG A 62 -2.03 4.40 17.10
CA ARG A 62 -2.93 3.25 17.13
C ARG A 62 -2.51 2.14 16.17
N LEU A 63 -1.99 2.50 15.00
CA LEU A 63 -1.49 1.50 14.05
C LEU A 63 -0.37 0.65 14.67
N LEU A 64 0.51 1.27 15.47
CA LEU A 64 1.57 0.56 16.18
C LEU A 64 1.02 -0.31 17.30
N ASP A 65 0.08 0.21 18.10
CA ASP A 65 -0.59 -0.54 19.18
C ASP A 65 -1.35 -1.77 18.66
N MET A 66 -1.93 -1.66 17.45
CA MET A 66 -2.61 -2.77 16.77
C MET A 66 -1.63 -3.83 16.20
N GLY A 67 -0.32 -3.62 16.34
CA GLY A 67 0.71 -4.54 15.88
C GLY A 67 1.04 -4.44 14.39
N PHE A 68 0.64 -3.34 13.72
CA PHE A 68 0.95 -3.14 12.29
C PHE A 68 2.38 -2.67 12.02
N GLU A 69 3.22 -2.52 13.05
CA GLU A 69 4.61 -2.07 12.90
C GLU A 69 5.38 -2.84 11.82
N LYS A 70 5.27 -4.18 11.80
CA LYS A 70 5.95 -5.02 10.79
C LYS A 70 5.48 -4.72 9.37
N SER A 71 4.16 -4.61 9.17
CA SER A 71 3.59 -4.30 7.86
C SER A 71 3.94 -2.89 7.41
N ILE A 72 3.93 -1.91 8.32
CA ILE A 72 4.35 -0.54 8.03
C ILE A 72 5.83 -0.51 7.62
N ASN A 73 6.72 -1.14 8.39
CA ASN A 73 8.14 -1.19 8.07
C ASN A 73 8.42 -1.90 6.74
N SER A 74 7.69 -2.97 6.44
CA SER A 74 7.74 -3.65 5.14
C SER A 74 7.33 -2.71 4.00
N ILE A 75 6.17 -2.05 4.11
CA ILE A 75 5.68 -1.07 3.12
C ILE A 75 6.72 0.03 2.90
N LEU A 76 7.22 0.66 3.98
CA LEU A 76 8.24 1.70 3.91
C LEU A 76 9.52 1.23 3.19
N GLY A 77 9.87 -0.06 3.30
CA GLY A 77 11.01 -0.66 2.60
C GLY A 77 10.85 -0.69 1.07
N PHE A 78 9.63 -0.69 0.55
CA PHE A 78 9.35 -0.61 -0.89
C PHE A 78 9.29 0.82 -1.42
N LEU A 79 9.10 1.81 -0.54
CA LEU A 79 8.95 3.20 -0.91
C LEU A 79 10.32 3.85 -1.20
N PRO A 80 10.36 4.87 -2.07
CA PRO A 80 11.58 5.64 -2.28
C PRO A 80 12.02 6.26 -0.95
N LYS A 81 13.30 6.08 -0.61
CA LYS A 81 13.87 6.72 0.58
C LYS A 81 13.71 8.23 0.44
N GLN A 82 13.14 8.86 1.46
CA GLN A 82 13.07 10.31 1.53
C GLN A 82 14.51 10.87 1.49
N ARG A 83 14.88 11.45 0.35
CA ARG A 83 16.16 12.12 0.17
C ARG A 83 16.07 13.45 0.91
N ARG A 84 16.58 13.50 2.14
CA ARG A 84 16.85 14.79 2.80
C ARG A 84 18.04 15.43 2.09
N THR A 85 17.81 16.54 1.41
CA THR A 85 18.85 17.51 1.02
C THR A 85 18.79 18.68 1.97
#